data_AF-K0PXW7-F1
#
_entry.id   AF-K0PXW7-F1
#
_cell.length_a   1.000
_cell.length_b   1.000
_cell.length_c   1.000
_cell.angle_alpha   90.00
_cell.angle_beta   90.00
_cell.angle_gamma   90.00
#
_symmetry.space_group_name_H-M   'P 1'
#
loop_
_entity.id
_entity.type
_entity.pdbx_description
1 polymer ?
#
loop_
_entity_poly.entity_id
_entity_poly.type
_entity_poly.pdbx_seq_one_letter_code
_entity_poly.pdbx_strand_id
1 'polypeptide(L)' 'MKASEYKAAVAVTGLSAAGVEKLFGVDQLTTRRWASGEAEVPRAVGLCLLLMASANVSVAQAEILADDTDVRLARIA' A
#
# COMPACT_ATOMS: atom_id res chain seq x y z
N MET A 1 -11.18 6.69 -2.81
CA MET A 1 -11.31 5.22 -2.98
C MET A 1 -12.34 4.73 -1.98
N LYS A 2 -13.31 3.92 -2.42
CA LYS A 2 -14.35 3.32 -1.56
C LYS A 2 -13.80 2.11 -0.81
N ALA A 3 -14.48 1.71 0.27
CA ALA A 3 -14.09 0.56 1.09
C ALA A 3 -14.00 -0.77 0.30
N SER A 4 -14.90 -0.98 -0.67
CA SER A 4 -14.87 -2.14 -1.56
C SER A 4 -13.65 -2.14 -2.50
N GLU A 5 -13.32 -0.98 -3.06
CA GLU A 5 -12.14 -0.79 -3.93
C GLU A 5 -10.85 -1.00 -3.14
N TYR A 6 -10.81 -0.51 -1.89
CA TYR A 6 -9.70 -0.73 -0.98
C TYR A 6 -9.48 -2.22 -0.69
N LYS A 7 -10.54 -2.95 -0.31
CA LYS A 7 -10.49 -4.40 -0.08
C LYS A 7 -9.99 -5.14 -1.31
N ALA A 8 -10.48 -4.79 -2.50
CA ALA A 8 -10.05 -5.40 -3.75
C ALA A 8 -8.57 -5.12 -4.05
N ALA A 9 -8.13 -3.87 -3.89
CA ALA A 9 -6.74 -3.49 -4.14
C ALA A 9 -5.76 -4.16 -3.16
N VAL A 10 -6.12 -4.26 -1.88
CA VAL A 10 -5.36 -5.00 -0.86
C VAL A 10 -5.23 -6.48 -1.24
N ALA A 11 -6.32 -7.11 -1.70
CA ALA A 11 -6.29 -8.51 -2.13
C ALA A 11 -5.40 -8.71 -3.38
N VAL A 12 -5.52 -7.84 -4.38
CA VAL A 12 -4.74 -7.91 -5.65
C VAL A 12 -3.25 -7.69 -5.40
N THR A 13 -2.90 -6.78 -4.49
CA THR A 13 -1.50 -6.48 -4.15
C THR A 13 -0.86 -7.52 -3.22
N GLY A 14 -1.63 -8.54 -2.78
CA GLY A 14 -1.17 -9.57 -1.86
C GLY A 14 -0.92 -9.05 -0.44
N LEU A 15 -1.51 -7.91 -0.09
CA LEU A 15 -1.31 -7.26 1.19
C LEU A 15 -2.13 -7.94 2.29
N SER A 16 -1.48 -8.27 3.40
CA SER A 16 -2.16 -8.58 4.66
C SER A 16 -2.47 -7.30 5.43
N ALA A 17 -3.36 -7.35 6.43
CA ALA A 17 -3.62 -6.20 7.29
C ALA A 17 -2.33 -5.69 7.96
N ALA A 18 -1.46 -6.60 8.44
CA ALA A 18 -0.15 -6.24 9.00
C ALA A 18 0.79 -5.62 7.95
N GLY A 19 0.71 -6.07 6.69
CA GLY A 19 1.47 -5.47 5.60
C GLY A 19 1.04 -4.03 5.31
N VAL A 20 -0.26 -3.73 5.39
CA VAL A 20 -0.79 -2.36 5.26
C VAL A 20 -0.28 -1.48 6.41
N GLU A 21 -0.33 -1.99 7.65
CA GLU A 21 0.18 -1.28 8.84
C GLU A 21 1.64 -0.88 8.66
N LYS A 22 2.49 -1.83 8.23
CA LYS A 22 3.92 -1.59 7.99
C LYS A 22 4.15 -0.61 6.84
N LEU A 23 3.47 -0.80 5.71
CA LEU A 23 3.68 -0.01 4.49
C LEU A 23 3.25 1.45 4.67
N PHE A 24 2.13 1.69 5.34
CA PHE A 24 1.55 3.03 5.48
C PHE A 24 1.77 3.64 6.87
N GLY A 25 2.41 2.93 7.79
CA GLY A 25 2.68 3.41 9.16
C GLY A 25 1.39 3.66 9.96
N VAL A 26 0.36 2.84 9.76
CA VAL A 26 -0.94 2.98 10.44
C VAL A 26 -1.22 1.81 11.37
N ASP A 27 -2.15 1.99 12.31
CA ASP A 27 -2.58 0.92 13.21
C ASP A 27 -3.64 0.00 12.57
N GLN A 28 -3.83 -1.17 13.20
CA GLN A 28 -4.79 -2.17 12.75
C GLN A 28 -6.24 -1.67 12.74
N LEU A 29 -6.58 -0.75 13.65
CA LEU A 29 -7.92 -0.19 13.74
C LEU A 29 -8.23 0.71 12.55
N THR A 30 -7.24 1.49 12.11
CA THR A 30 -7.33 2.42 10.98
C THR A 30 -7.53 1.66 9.67
N THR A 31 -6.73 0.62 9.40
CA THR A 31 -6.93 -0.24 8.22
C THR A 31 -8.29 -0.94 8.22
N ARG A 32 -8.78 -1.36 9.40
CA ARG A 32 -10.13 -1.94 9.53
C ARG A 32 -11.23 -0.93 9.21
N ARG A 33 -11.13 0.31 9.70
CA ARG A 33 -12.09 1.39 9.40
C ARG A 33 -12.14 1.75 7.93
N TRP A 34 -10.99 1.73 7.24
CA TRP A 34 -10.94 1.88 5.78
C TRP A 34 -11.65 0.74 5.05
N ALA A 35 -11.44 -0.50 5.52
CA ALA A 35 -12.08 -1.68 4.95
C ALA A 35 -13.59 -1.75 5.22
N SER A 36 -14.08 -1.26 6.35
CA SER A 36 -15.52 -1.18 6.66
C SER A 36 -16.18 0.06 6.04
N GLY A 37 -15.41 1.09 5.70
CA GLY A 37 -15.94 2.37 5.23
C GLY A 37 -16.35 3.32 6.36
N GLU A 38 -16.05 2.98 7.61
CA GLU A 38 -16.19 3.86 8.78
C GLU A 38 -15.24 5.07 8.71
N ALA A 39 -14.14 4.95 7.98
CA ALA A 39 -13.22 6.04 7.70
C ALA A 39 -12.90 6.08 6.20
N GLU A 40 -12.73 7.29 5.67
CA GLU A 40 -12.26 7.47 4.31
C GLU A 40 -10.80 7.01 4.17
N VAL A 41 -10.50 6.40 3.02
CA VAL A 41 -9.14 6.03 2.64
C VAL A 41 -8.40 7.29 2.20
N PRO A 42 -7.28 7.67 2.84
CA PRO A 42 -6.48 8.81 2.41
C PRO A 42 -6.07 8.68 0.94
N ARG A 43 -6.09 9.81 0.22
CA ARG A 43 -5.80 9.82 -1.22
C ARG A 43 -4.44 9.21 -1.55
N ALA A 44 -3.42 9.46 -0.73
CA ALA A 44 -2.08 8.89 -0.90
C ALA A 44 -2.08 7.36 -0.85
N VAL A 45 -2.74 6.77 0.16
CA VAL A 45 -2.89 5.32 0.30
C VAL A 45 -3.61 4.74 -0.92
N GLY A 46 -4.69 5.38 -1.35
CA GLY A 46 -5.45 4.93 -2.51
C GLY A 46 -4.62 4.98 -3.80
N LEU A 47 -3.84 6.04 -4.02
CA LEU A 47 -2.95 6.16 -5.18
C LEU A 47 -1.86 5.08 -5.17
N CYS A 48 -1.21 4.84 -4.03
CA CYS A 48 -0.20 3.79 -3.91
C CYS A 48 -0.76 2.41 -4.26
N LEU A 49 -1.91 2.03 -3.68
CA LEU A 49 -2.55 0.73 -3.96
C LEU A 49 -2.94 0.57 -5.44
N LEU A 50 -3.46 1.64 -6.06
CA LEU A 50 -3.81 1.62 -7.49
C LEU A 50 -2.56 1.50 -8.37
N LEU A 51 -1.48 2.22 -8.06
CA LEU A 51 -0.23 2.13 -8.80
C LEU A 51 0.36 0.73 -8.71
N MET A 52 0.42 0.15 -7.51
CA MET A 52 0.88 -1.23 -7.29
C MET A 52 0.04 -2.24 -8.07
N ALA A 53 -1.29 -2.13 -8.00
CA ALA A 53 -2.18 -3.00 -8.77
C ALA A 53 -1.99 -2.83 -10.28
N SER A 54 -1.84 -1.60 -10.78
CA SER A 54 -1.65 -1.31 -12.21
C SER A 54 -0.32 -1.82 -12.75
N ALA A 55 0.73 -1.80 -11.92
CA ALA A 55 2.05 -2.30 -12.26
C ALA A 55 2.20 -3.82 -12.03
N ASN A 56 1.16 -4.47 -11.49
CA ASN A 56 1.20 -5.87 -11.04
C ASN A 56 2.37 -6.15 -10.07
N VAL A 57 2.62 -5.20 -9.17
CA VAL A 57 3.70 -5.24 -8.18
C VAL A 57 3.12 -5.57 -6.81
N SER A 58 3.56 -6.68 -6.24
CA SER A 58 3.28 -7.05 -4.85
C SER A 58 4.06 -6.16 -3.86
N VAL A 59 3.64 -6.12 -2.60
CA VAL A 59 4.41 -5.39 -1.57
C VAL A 59 5.83 -5.89 -1.41
N ALA A 60 6.07 -7.21 -1.48
CA ALA A 60 7.42 -7.74 -1.42
C ALA A 60 8.30 -7.19 -2.55
N GLN A 61 7.78 -7.13 -3.77
CA GLN A 61 8.49 -6.52 -4.90
C GLN A 61 8.67 -5.01 -4.74
N ALA A 62 7.69 -4.31 -4.18
CA ALA A 62 7.78 -2.88 -3.92
C ALA A 62 8.86 -2.55 -2.86
N GLU A 63 8.96 -3.35 -1.79
CA GLU A 63 10.02 -3.22 -0.78
C GLU A 63 11.40 -3.47 -1.40
N ILE A 64 11.57 -4.54 -2.20
CA ILE A 64 12.82 -4.81 -2.92
C ILE A 64 13.20 -3.65 -3.85
N LEU A 65 12.22 -3.09 -4.58
CA LEU A 65 12.43 -1.95 -5.47
C LEU A 65 12.84 -0.70 -4.69
N ALA A 66 12.23 -0.44 -3.54
CA ALA A 66 12.58 0.68 -2.68
C ALA A 66 14.02 0.56 -2.16
N ASP A 67 14.39 -0.61 -1.65
CA ASP A 67 15.75 -0.89 -1.15
C ASP A 67 16.81 -0.75 -2.26
N ASP A 68 16.54 -1.23 -3.49
CA ASP A 68 17.45 -1.06 -4.63
C ASP A 68 17.48 0.38 -5.17
N THR A 69 16.36 1.11 -5.05
CA THR A 69 16.28 2.52 -5.46
C THR A 69 17.10 3.42 -4.53
N ASP A 70 17.08 3.17 -3.22
CA ASP A 70 17.90 3.90 -2.25
C ASP A 70 19.40 3.79 -2.59
N VAL A 71 19.86 2.59 -3.00
CA VAL A 71 21.23 2.38 -3.47
C VAL A 71 21.55 3.18 -4.74
N ARG A 72 20.59 3.33 -5.65
CA ARG A 72 20.79 4.07 -6.91
C ARG A 72 20.75 5.58 -6.72
N LEU A 73 19.83 6.09 -5.90
CA LEU A 73 19.73 7.52 -5.60
C LEU A 73 20.92 8.00 -4.77
N ALA A 74 21.40 7.19 -3.83
CA ALA A 74 22.62 7.48 -3.07
C ALA A 74 23.90 7.54 -3.93
N ARG A 75 23.89 6.93 -5.13
CA ARG A 75 25.02 7.01 -6.09
C ARG A 75 24.97 8.25 -6.98
N ILE A 76 23.85 8.97 -6.99
CA ILE A 76 23.64 10.17 -7.83
C ILE A 76 23.83 11.47 -7.02
N ALA A 77 23.83 11.36 -5.68
CA ALA A 77 24.12 12.45 -4.73
C ALA A 77 25.62 12.56 -4.42
#